data_AF-A0A933B7M3-F1
#
_entry.id   AF-A0A933B7M3-F1
#
_cell.length_a   1.000
_cell.length_b   1.000
_cell.length_c   1.000
_cell.angle_alpha   90.00
_cell.angle_beta   90.00
_cell.angle_gamma   90.00
#
_symmetry.space_group_name_H-M   'P 1'
#
loop_
_entity.id
_entity.type
_entity.pdbx_description
1 polymer ?
#
loop_
_entity_poly.entity_id
_entity_poly.type
_entity_poly.pdbx_seq_one_letter_code
_entity_poly.pdbx_strand_id
1 'polypeptide(L)'
;MLTLPTDAHLTLKGPSEAAGYAPLDLPHLWNGRYSVVIEGGGCSRTQGVLFIPSRGGMPYALSEPPGLSTGLVIRSLSFPGVPAISSGHVPRGIVLSAAATGAAFAGIRAHHFYRRAVNDDDSEAQDRVDVYRGSRDRWAGYLGAVWGLSALDYWIHPRMAVIESQPHKVTLSAPSVTRGSVVWRSILVPGAGQEFANRRGRGLFWISSVLATGAAAVISDQAHRLAVHRLERAQADLAADTTGSQSLIKEVDRRANRVQTTKDARAGFLGATIGLYALNVIDAAVVSLGRGGGKAPAEVSAVTRISPASSEVALRLRF
;
A
#
# COMPACT_ATOMS: atom_id res chain seq x y z
N MET A 1 12.71 0.15 -26.67
CA MET A 1 11.76 0.70 -27.66
C MET A 1 11.02 1.83 -26.98
N LEU A 2 11.08 3.05 -27.52
CA LEU A 2 10.50 4.24 -26.91
C LEU A 2 9.39 4.77 -27.80
N THR A 3 8.18 4.87 -27.26
CA THR A 3 7.00 5.34 -28.00
C THR A 3 6.67 6.75 -27.53
N LEU A 4 6.25 7.63 -28.45
CA LEU A 4 5.82 9.01 -28.14
C LEU A 4 4.29 9.07 -28.17
N PRO A 5 3.60 8.99 -27.03
CA PRO A 5 2.16 9.01 -26.97
C PRO A 5 1.70 10.45 -27.17
N THR A 6 0.90 10.67 -28.20
CA THR A 6 0.27 11.98 -28.47
C THR A 6 -0.78 12.36 -27.42
N ASP A 7 -1.26 11.38 -26.67
CA ASP A 7 -2.40 11.54 -25.76
C ASP A 7 -1.97 11.53 -24.28
N ALA A 8 -0.67 11.54 -24.01
CA ALA A 8 -0.16 11.67 -22.65
C ALA A 8 -0.19 13.15 -22.23
N HIS A 9 -0.90 13.41 -21.13
CA HIS A 9 -0.95 14.71 -20.50
C HIS A 9 0.24 14.88 -19.54
N LEU A 10 0.96 15.97 -19.75
CA LEU A 10 2.09 16.42 -18.95
C LEU A 10 1.65 17.62 -18.11
N THR A 11 2.04 17.66 -16.85
CA THR A 11 1.85 18.81 -15.98
C THR A 11 3.16 19.11 -15.27
N LEU A 12 3.60 20.37 -15.36
CA LEU A 12 4.78 20.92 -14.71
C LEU A 12 4.32 21.96 -13.70
N LYS A 13 4.74 21.81 -12.44
CA LYS A 13 4.43 22.77 -11.35
C LYS A 13 5.70 23.19 -10.62
N GLY A 14 5.97 24.49 -10.54
CA GLY A 14 7.17 25.05 -9.92
C GLY A 14 7.09 26.57 -9.85
N PRO A 15 8.19 27.31 -10.12
CA PRO A 15 8.15 28.77 -10.28
C PRO A 15 7.19 29.25 -11.37
N SER A 16 6.89 28.37 -12.33
CA SER A 16 5.87 28.54 -13.35
C SER A 16 5.08 27.24 -13.49
N GLU A 17 3.87 27.32 -14.04
CA GLU A 17 3.04 26.15 -14.29
C GLU A 17 2.72 26.02 -15.78
N ALA A 18 2.76 24.78 -16.29
CA ALA A 18 2.35 24.45 -17.65
C ALA A 18 1.72 23.07 -17.65
N ALA A 19 0.70 22.89 -18.46
CA ALA A 19 0.05 21.62 -18.67
C ALA A 19 -0.36 21.50 -20.14
N GLY A 20 -0.30 20.28 -20.68
CA GLY A 20 -0.68 20.02 -22.06
C GLY A 20 -0.35 18.58 -22.47
N TYR A 21 -0.58 18.26 -23.73
CA TYR A 21 -0.26 16.94 -24.27
C TYR A 21 1.19 16.88 -24.75
N ALA A 22 1.79 15.70 -24.77
CA ALA A 22 3.13 15.48 -25.30
C ALA A 22 3.14 15.52 -26.85
N PRO A 23 4.12 16.21 -27.49
CA PRO A 23 5.18 17.00 -26.88
C PRO A 23 4.66 18.34 -26.32
N LEU A 24 5.18 18.72 -25.15
CA LEU A 24 4.83 19.98 -24.50
C LEU A 24 5.91 21.02 -24.80
N ASP A 25 5.53 22.06 -25.52
CA ASP A 25 6.39 23.21 -25.83
C ASP A 25 6.33 24.22 -24.68
N LEU A 26 7.49 24.60 -24.16
CA LEU A 26 7.66 25.52 -23.05
C LEU A 26 8.35 26.81 -23.54
N PRO A 27 7.99 27.98 -23.00
CA PRO A 27 8.71 29.23 -23.26
C PRO A 27 10.21 29.14 -22.92
N HIS A 28 11.04 29.93 -23.61
CA HIS A 28 12.51 29.91 -23.50
C HIS A 28 13.09 30.32 -22.12
N LEU A 29 12.26 30.77 -21.17
CA LEU A 29 12.67 31.33 -19.88
C LEU A 29 12.36 30.43 -18.68
N TRP A 30 12.24 29.12 -18.88
CA TRP A 30 11.96 28.18 -17.79
C TRP A 30 13.22 27.79 -17.03
N ASN A 31 13.23 28.00 -15.72
CA ASN A 31 14.33 27.62 -14.84
C ASN A 31 13.83 27.32 -13.42
N GLY A 32 14.58 26.48 -12.71
CA GLY A 32 14.29 26.08 -11.34
C GLY A 32 13.79 24.64 -11.21
N ARG A 33 13.10 24.37 -10.10
CA ARG A 33 12.65 23.03 -9.72
C ARG A 33 11.16 22.85 -10.02
N TYR A 34 10.82 21.84 -10.80
CA TYR A 34 9.46 21.54 -11.23
C TYR A 34 9.05 20.13 -10.80
N SER A 35 7.88 20.01 -10.19
CA SER A 35 7.16 18.73 -10.07
C SER A 35 6.58 18.39 -11.44
N VAL A 36 6.90 17.19 -11.94
CA VAL A 36 6.38 16.67 -13.19
C VAL A 36 5.35 15.60 -12.88
N VAL A 37 4.17 15.69 -13.49
CA VAL A 37 3.17 14.63 -13.49
C VAL A 37 2.88 14.25 -14.93
N ILE A 38 2.95 12.96 -15.22
CA ILE A 38 2.64 12.34 -16.50
C ILE A 38 1.43 11.45 -16.28
N GLU A 39 0.38 11.57 -17.09
CA GLU A 39 -0.77 10.66 -17.06
C GLU A 39 -1.46 10.55 -18.43
N GLY A 40 -2.24 9.49 -18.67
CA GLY A 40 -2.92 9.29 -19.95
C GLY A 40 -2.04 8.64 -21.03
N GLY A 41 -2.52 8.61 -22.28
CA GLY A 41 -1.78 8.04 -23.42
C GLY A 41 -1.31 6.59 -23.25
N GLY A 42 -2.05 5.77 -22.50
CA GLY A 42 -1.63 4.40 -22.16
C GLY A 42 -0.47 4.32 -21.15
N CYS A 43 -0.08 5.43 -20.54
CA CYS A 43 0.98 5.50 -19.52
C CYS A 43 0.40 5.48 -18.11
N SER A 44 1.16 4.87 -17.20
CA SER A 44 0.84 4.92 -15.78
C SER A 44 1.13 6.31 -15.26
N ARG A 45 0.27 6.80 -14.36
CA ARG A 45 0.51 8.08 -13.73
C ARG A 45 1.84 8.05 -12.99
N THR A 46 2.74 8.89 -13.44
CA THR A 46 4.10 8.95 -12.93
C THR A 46 4.36 10.35 -12.43
N GLN A 47 4.93 10.47 -11.24
CA GLN A 47 5.31 11.74 -10.65
C GLN A 47 6.83 11.75 -10.43
N GLY A 48 7.44 12.90 -10.65
CA GLY A 48 8.85 13.11 -10.36
C GLY A 48 9.19 14.59 -10.24
N VAL A 49 10.48 14.87 -10.10
CA VAL A 49 10.98 16.23 -9.98
C VAL A 49 12.06 16.43 -11.04
N LEU A 50 11.91 17.49 -11.83
CA LEU A 50 12.86 17.93 -12.83
C LEU A 50 13.47 19.26 -12.38
N PHE A 51 14.79 19.37 -12.48
CA PHE A 51 15.49 20.64 -12.32
C PHE A 51 15.94 21.15 -13.69
N ILE A 52 15.60 22.39 -14.00
CA ILE A 52 16.00 23.09 -15.22
C ILE A 52 17.00 24.19 -14.82
N PRO A 53 18.29 24.05 -15.14
CA PRO A 53 19.30 25.04 -14.78
C PRO A 53 19.07 26.39 -15.47
N SER A 54 19.54 27.47 -14.85
CA SER A 54 19.65 28.76 -15.53
C SER A 54 20.76 28.74 -16.60
N ARG A 55 20.67 29.64 -17.60
CA ARG A 55 21.72 29.85 -18.63
C ARG A 55 21.97 28.66 -19.58
N GLY A 56 20.94 27.91 -19.93
CA GLY A 56 21.03 26.86 -20.95
C GLY A 56 21.73 25.57 -20.51
N GLY A 57 21.82 25.31 -19.20
CA GLY A 57 22.28 24.01 -18.70
C GLY A 57 21.30 22.88 -19.01
N MET A 58 21.78 21.64 -19.02
CA MET A 58 20.95 20.47 -19.32
C MET A 58 19.99 20.15 -18.15
N PRO A 59 18.67 20.02 -18.40
CA PRO A 59 17.72 19.57 -17.38
C PRO A 59 18.08 18.19 -16.81
N TYR A 60 17.83 17.95 -15.53
CA TYR A 60 18.04 16.62 -14.93
C TYR A 60 16.97 16.29 -13.89
N ALA A 61 16.66 15.00 -13.74
CA ALA A 61 15.71 14.55 -12.73
C ALA A 61 16.37 14.55 -11.35
N LEU A 62 15.65 15.10 -10.37
CA LEU A 62 15.93 14.98 -8.94
C LEU A 62 15.17 13.79 -8.31
N SER A 63 14.19 13.23 -9.02
CA SER A 63 13.48 12.03 -8.58
C SER A 63 14.35 10.78 -8.71
N GLU A 64 14.11 9.81 -7.83
CA GLU A 64 14.77 8.51 -7.91
C GLU A 64 14.43 7.81 -9.23
N PRO A 65 15.44 7.24 -9.92
CA PRO A 65 15.19 6.50 -11.15
C PRO A 65 14.40 5.20 -10.86
N PRO A 66 13.74 4.62 -11.87
CA PRO A 66 13.19 3.27 -11.77
C PRO A 66 14.29 2.25 -11.45
N GLY A 67 13.95 1.25 -10.64
CA GLY A 67 14.87 0.18 -10.21
C GLY A 67 14.97 0.04 -8.70
N LEU A 68 15.90 -0.78 -8.25
CA LEU A 68 16.30 -0.88 -6.84
C LEU A 68 17.44 0.09 -6.57
N SER A 69 17.35 0.86 -5.49
CA SER A 69 18.45 1.70 -5.00
C SER A 69 18.54 1.62 -3.48
N THR A 70 19.72 1.85 -2.91
CA THR A 70 19.88 1.88 -1.45
C THR A 70 18.99 2.93 -0.80
N GLY A 71 18.84 4.10 -1.45
CA GLY A 71 17.92 5.15 -1.00
C GLY A 71 16.46 4.69 -0.98
N LEU A 72 16.05 3.92 -1.98
CA LEU A 72 14.71 3.33 -2.04
C LEU A 72 14.46 2.35 -0.89
N VAL A 73 15.43 1.48 -0.60
CA VAL A 73 15.33 0.51 0.50
C VAL A 73 15.28 1.23 1.85
N ILE A 74 16.13 2.23 2.08
CA ILE A 74 16.12 2.97 3.34
C ILE A 74 14.79 3.72 3.51
N ARG A 75 14.28 4.36 2.46
CA ARG A 75 13.00 5.07 2.50
C ARG A 75 11.81 4.12 2.63
N SER A 76 11.88 2.92 2.07
CA SER A 76 10.81 1.92 2.21
C SER A 76 10.66 1.41 3.65
N LEU A 77 11.74 1.50 4.45
CA LEU A 77 11.75 1.21 5.89
C LEU A 77 11.30 2.39 6.76
N SER A 78 10.97 3.54 6.17
CA SER A 78 10.37 4.66 6.91
C SER A 78 8.98 4.30 7.43
N PHE A 79 8.47 5.11 8.37
CA PHE A 79 7.14 4.90 8.93
C PHE A 79 6.08 4.74 7.81
N PRO A 80 5.17 3.76 7.90
CA PRO A 80 4.21 3.46 6.85
C PRO A 80 3.42 4.67 6.39
N GLY A 81 3.30 4.81 5.08
CA GLY A 81 2.60 5.92 4.43
C GLY A 81 3.41 7.20 4.24
N VAL A 82 4.51 7.44 4.98
CA VAL A 82 5.38 8.60 4.76
C VAL A 82 5.94 8.63 3.32
N PRO A 83 6.46 7.53 2.75
CA PRO A 83 6.94 7.53 1.38
C PRO A 83 5.84 7.85 0.35
N ALA A 84 4.64 7.29 0.54
CA ALA A 84 3.47 7.57 -0.31
C ALA A 84 3.04 9.05 -0.23
N ILE A 85 3.01 9.65 0.96
CA ILE A 85 2.71 11.09 1.11
C ILE A 85 3.78 11.93 0.42
N SER A 86 5.06 11.63 0.64
CA SER A 86 6.18 12.39 0.08
C SER A 86 6.26 12.32 -1.45
N SER A 87 5.70 11.26 -2.04
CA SER A 87 5.64 11.04 -3.49
C SER A 87 4.34 11.54 -4.14
N GLY A 88 3.44 12.17 -3.38
CA GLY A 88 2.18 12.75 -3.89
C GLY A 88 0.97 11.80 -3.87
N HIS A 89 1.12 10.61 -3.29
CA HIS A 89 0.07 9.60 -3.11
C HIS A 89 -0.61 9.74 -1.73
N VAL A 90 -1.06 10.96 -1.39
CA VAL A 90 -1.51 11.33 -0.05
C VAL A 90 -2.61 10.42 0.52
N PRO A 91 -3.74 10.14 -0.18
CA PRO A 91 -4.80 9.32 0.40
C PRO A 91 -4.33 7.91 0.77
N ARG A 92 -3.49 7.32 -0.07
CA ARG A 92 -2.90 5.99 0.15
C ARG A 92 -1.96 6.00 1.36
N GLY A 93 -1.12 7.03 1.47
CA GLY A 93 -0.25 7.20 2.62
C GLY A 93 -1.00 7.46 3.94
N ILE A 94 -2.14 8.15 3.91
CA ILE A 94 -3.02 8.30 5.09
C ILE A 94 -3.55 6.93 5.54
N VAL A 95 -4.01 6.09 4.62
CA VAL A 95 -4.53 4.77 4.97
C VAL A 95 -3.46 3.87 5.59
N LEU A 96 -2.26 3.83 5.00
CA LEU A 96 -1.12 3.07 5.52
C LEU A 96 -0.68 3.57 6.90
N SER A 97 -0.53 4.89 7.06
CA SER A 97 -0.14 5.50 8.33
C SER A 97 -1.20 5.30 9.42
N ALA A 98 -2.49 5.40 9.10
CA ALA A 98 -3.57 5.12 10.02
C ALA A 98 -3.56 3.66 10.48
N ALA A 99 -3.40 2.71 9.56
CA ALA A 99 -3.31 1.29 9.89
C ALA A 99 -2.10 0.98 10.79
N ALA A 100 -0.93 1.54 10.49
CA ALA A 100 0.27 1.37 11.29
C ALA A 100 0.15 2.01 12.67
N THR A 101 -0.37 3.24 12.76
CA THR A 101 -0.58 3.94 14.02
C THR A 101 -1.57 3.20 14.90
N GLY A 102 -2.70 2.74 14.34
CA GLY A 102 -3.69 1.94 15.06
C GLY A 102 -3.10 0.63 15.60
N ALA A 103 -2.31 -0.07 14.79
CA ALA A 103 -1.62 -1.30 15.19
C ALA A 103 -0.61 -1.05 16.31
N ALA A 104 0.22 -0.01 16.18
CA ALA A 104 1.20 0.37 17.19
C ALA A 104 0.54 0.74 18.52
N PHE A 105 -0.50 1.59 18.49
CA PHE A 105 -1.26 1.98 19.68
C PHE A 105 -1.89 0.77 20.37
N ALA A 106 -2.52 -0.13 19.60
CA ALA A 106 -3.13 -1.33 20.15
C ALA A 106 -2.09 -2.31 20.73
N GLY A 107 -0.93 -2.45 20.09
CA GLY A 107 0.20 -3.23 20.60
C GLY A 107 0.81 -2.65 21.89
N ILE A 108 1.02 -1.34 21.95
CA ILE A 108 1.51 -0.63 23.15
C ILE A 108 0.50 -0.78 24.30
N ARG A 109 -0.80 -0.60 24.02
CA ARG A 109 -1.86 -0.81 25.02
C ARG A 109 -1.85 -2.24 25.55
N ALA A 110 -1.75 -3.24 24.68
CA ALA A 110 -1.63 -4.64 25.09
C ALA A 110 -0.36 -4.90 25.91
N HIS A 111 0.77 -4.28 25.55
CA HIS A 111 2.01 -4.38 26.31
C HIS A 111 1.89 -3.77 27.72
N HIS A 112 1.24 -2.61 27.85
CA HIS A 112 1.00 -2.01 29.17
C HIS A 112 0.13 -2.90 30.06
N PHE A 113 -0.93 -3.50 29.51
CA PHE A 113 -1.75 -4.46 30.27
C PHE A 113 -0.98 -5.73 30.64
N TYR A 114 -0.15 -6.23 29.73
CA TYR A 114 0.76 -7.34 30.02
C TYR A 114 1.68 -7.00 31.21
N ARG A 115 2.33 -5.82 31.21
CA ARG A 115 3.23 -5.45 32.32
C ARG A 115 2.51 -5.30 33.65
N ARG A 116 1.26 -4.81 33.65
CA ARG A 116 0.44 -4.76 34.87
C ARG A 116 0.10 -6.16 35.37
N ALA A 117 -0.39 -7.03 34.48
CA ALA A 117 -0.75 -8.40 34.83
C ALA A 117 0.45 -9.22 35.35
N VAL A 118 1.67 -8.97 34.85
CA VAL A 118 2.89 -9.64 35.37
C VAL A 118 3.21 -9.25 36.80
N ASN A 119 2.80 -8.05 37.24
CA ASN A 119 3.06 -7.56 38.59
C ASN A 119 1.93 -7.87 39.58
N ASP A 120 0.84 -8.49 39.12
CA ASP A 120 -0.26 -8.91 39.98
C ASP A 120 0.09 -10.28 40.60
N ASP A 121 -0.10 -10.43 41.91
CA ASP A 121 0.19 -11.67 42.66
C ASP A 121 -1.01 -12.63 42.74
N ASP A 122 -2.10 -12.38 42.02
CA ASP A 122 -3.28 -13.26 42.05
C ASP A 122 -3.08 -14.49 41.16
N SER A 123 -3.74 -15.60 41.51
CA SER A 123 -3.70 -16.83 40.70
C SER A 123 -4.24 -16.64 39.28
N GLU A 124 -5.04 -15.59 39.05
CA GLU A 124 -5.54 -15.21 37.74
C GLU A 124 -4.56 -14.37 36.90
N ALA A 125 -3.44 -13.92 37.48
CA ALA A 125 -2.44 -13.09 36.80
C ALA A 125 -1.88 -13.81 35.58
N GLN A 126 -1.50 -15.09 35.73
CA GLN A 126 -0.87 -15.88 34.66
C GLN A 126 -1.74 -15.95 33.39
N ASP A 127 -3.04 -16.19 33.55
CA ASP A 127 -3.97 -16.20 32.42
C ASP A 127 -4.07 -14.83 31.73
N ARG A 128 -4.11 -13.74 32.52
CA ARG A 128 -4.14 -12.37 31.96
C ARG A 128 -2.85 -12.07 31.19
N VAL A 129 -1.71 -12.51 31.72
CA VAL A 129 -0.39 -12.38 31.09
C VAL A 129 -0.39 -13.03 29.70
N ASP A 130 -0.90 -14.25 29.58
CA ASP A 130 -0.94 -14.97 28.30
C ASP A 130 -1.87 -14.32 27.27
N VAL A 131 -3.04 -13.86 27.71
CA VAL A 131 -3.98 -13.12 26.85
C VAL A 131 -3.36 -11.84 26.31
N TYR A 132 -2.74 -11.03 27.18
CA TYR A 132 -2.16 -9.74 26.78
C TYR A 132 -0.89 -9.91 25.95
N ARG A 133 -0.05 -10.92 26.25
CA ARG A 133 1.09 -11.28 25.42
C ARG A 133 0.65 -11.66 24.01
N GLY A 134 -0.35 -12.54 23.90
CA GLY A 134 -0.91 -12.93 22.61
C GLY A 134 -1.51 -11.76 21.83
N SER A 135 -2.17 -10.82 22.51
CA SER A 135 -2.70 -9.59 21.88
C SER A 135 -1.58 -8.70 21.34
N ARG A 136 -0.54 -8.46 22.14
CA ARG A 136 0.65 -7.69 21.76
C ARG A 136 1.32 -8.28 20.52
N ASP A 137 1.59 -9.57 20.53
CA ASP A 137 2.33 -10.25 19.46
C ASP A 137 1.56 -10.23 18.13
N ARG A 138 0.23 -10.30 18.15
CA ARG A 138 -0.61 -10.18 16.94
C ARG A 138 -0.65 -8.76 16.39
N TRP A 139 -0.77 -7.75 17.26
CA TRP A 139 -0.70 -6.36 16.82
C TRP A 139 0.68 -6.01 16.28
N ALA A 140 1.75 -6.55 16.87
CA ALA A 140 3.10 -6.45 16.32
C ALA A 140 3.22 -7.14 14.96
N GLY A 141 2.64 -8.33 14.79
CA GLY A 141 2.59 -9.03 13.50
C GLY A 141 1.83 -8.25 12.43
N TYR A 142 0.66 -7.70 12.77
CA TYR A 142 -0.11 -6.85 11.86
C TYR A 142 0.63 -5.55 11.51
N LEU A 143 1.26 -4.89 12.49
CA LEU A 143 2.12 -3.72 12.24
C LEU A 143 3.26 -4.06 11.28
N GLY A 144 3.93 -5.20 11.49
CA GLY A 144 4.98 -5.71 10.59
C GLY A 144 4.47 -5.96 9.17
N ALA A 145 3.26 -6.50 9.03
CA ALA A 145 2.62 -6.69 7.72
C ALA A 145 2.31 -5.34 7.03
N VAL A 146 1.81 -4.35 7.77
CA VAL A 146 1.56 -2.99 7.23
C VAL A 146 2.87 -2.31 6.81
N TRP A 147 3.95 -2.49 7.57
CA TRP A 147 5.30 -2.05 7.21
C TRP A 147 5.78 -2.69 5.91
N GLY A 148 5.75 -4.03 5.84
CA GLY A 148 6.13 -4.77 4.63
C GLY A 148 5.30 -4.33 3.43
N LEU A 149 3.99 -4.15 3.60
CA LEU A 149 3.10 -3.66 2.56
C LEU A 149 3.47 -2.24 2.11
N SER A 150 3.72 -1.32 3.03
CA SER A 150 4.14 0.06 2.71
C SER A 150 5.49 0.10 1.99
N ALA A 151 6.41 -0.80 2.35
CA ALA A 151 7.72 -0.89 1.71
C ALA A 151 7.60 -1.41 0.27
N LEU A 152 6.85 -2.51 0.08
CA LEU A 152 6.54 -3.06 -1.24
C LEU A 152 5.79 -2.06 -2.09
N ASP A 153 4.81 -1.37 -1.50
CA ASP A 153 4.02 -0.34 -2.16
C ASP A 153 4.94 0.71 -2.74
N TYR A 154 5.80 1.32 -1.91
CA TYR A 154 6.80 2.28 -2.37
C TYR A 154 7.66 1.71 -3.49
N TRP A 155 8.16 0.48 -3.38
CA TRP A 155 9.03 -0.12 -4.40
C TRP A 155 8.35 -0.23 -5.77
N ILE A 156 7.09 -0.64 -5.83
CA ILE A 156 6.40 -0.92 -7.11
C ILE A 156 5.81 0.32 -7.81
N HIS A 157 5.93 1.51 -7.20
CA HIS A 157 5.43 2.77 -7.77
C HIS A 157 6.05 3.07 -9.14
N PRO A 158 5.24 3.59 -10.09
CA PRO A 158 5.76 4.17 -11.33
C PRO A 158 6.77 5.29 -11.04
N ARG A 159 7.90 5.28 -11.74
CA ARG A 159 8.92 6.32 -11.66
C ARG A 159 9.28 6.79 -13.05
N MET A 160 9.58 8.08 -13.16
CA MET A 160 10.08 8.65 -14.40
C MET A 160 11.60 8.56 -14.44
N ALA A 161 12.17 8.38 -15.63
CA ALA A 161 13.59 8.57 -15.86
C ALA A 161 13.81 9.64 -16.92
N VAL A 162 14.95 10.32 -16.89
CA VAL A 162 15.37 11.15 -18.03
C VAL A 162 16.09 10.22 -19.01
N ILE A 163 15.56 10.12 -20.23
CA ILE A 163 16.15 9.35 -21.33
C ILE A 163 17.19 10.19 -22.04
N GLU A 164 16.81 11.43 -22.37
CA GLU A 164 17.62 12.36 -23.15
C GLU A 164 17.50 13.75 -22.55
N SER A 165 18.62 14.46 -22.41
CA SER A 165 18.63 15.83 -21.95
C SER A 165 19.58 16.68 -22.79
N GLN A 166 19.06 17.79 -23.28
CA GLN A 166 19.74 18.81 -24.05
C GLN A 166 19.30 20.19 -23.52
N PRO A 167 20.06 21.26 -23.78
CA PRO A 167 19.71 22.62 -23.32
C PRO A 167 18.28 23.08 -23.66
N HIS A 168 17.75 22.63 -24.79
CA HIS A 168 16.43 23.03 -25.33
C HIS A 168 15.45 21.86 -25.44
N LYS A 169 15.78 20.69 -24.87
CA LYS A 169 14.94 19.49 -24.96
C LYS A 169 15.22 18.53 -23.82
N VAL A 170 14.17 18.04 -23.17
CA VAL A 170 14.29 16.88 -22.27
C VAL A 170 13.27 15.82 -22.66
N THR A 171 13.69 14.55 -22.61
CA THR A 171 12.82 13.41 -22.88
C THR A 171 12.71 12.55 -21.63
N LEU A 172 11.49 12.39 -21.14
CA LEU A 172 11.16 11.65 -19.92
C LEU A 172 10.59 10.27 -20.28
N SER A 173 10.96 9.23 -19.55
CA SER A 173 10.30 7.93 -19.63
C SER A 173 9.11 7.86 -18.66
N ALA A 174 8.04 7.22 -19.10
CA ALA A 174 6.96 6.76 -18.23
C ALA A 174 6.65 5.27 -18.48
N PRO A 175 6.31 4.49 -17.45
CA PRO A 175 5.88 3.10 -17.65
C PRO A 175 4.56 3.02 -18.41
N SER A 176 4.50 2.21 -19.46
CA SER A 176 3.24 1.89 -20.12
C SER A 176 2.35 0.97 -19.28
N VAL A 177 1.04 1.15 -19.38
CA VAL A 177 0.04 0.34 -18.70
C VAL A 177 -0.22 -0.91 -19.51
N THR A 178 0.30 -2.05 -19.04
CA THR A 178 -0.04 -3.37 -19.57
C THR A 178 -0.87 -4.16 -18.56
N ARG A 179 -1.73 -5.06 -19.04
CA ARG A 179 -2.58 -5.88 -18.17
C ARG A 179 -1.77 -6.74 -17.21
N GLY A 180 -0.69 -7.35 -17.70
CA GLY A 180 0.25 -8.08 -16.84
C GLY A 180 0.85 -7.20 -15.75
N SER A 181 1.25 -5.97 -16.10
CA SER A 181 1.78 -4.98 -15.15
C SER A 181 0.79 -4.58 -14.05
N VAL A 182 -0.48 -4.49 -14.41
CA VAL A 182 -1.56 -4.18 -13.48
C VAL A 182 -1.81 -5.34 -12.53
N VAL A 183 -1.94 -6.57 -13.05
CA VAL A 183 -2.23 -7.76 -12.24
C VAL A 183 -1.12 -8.04 -11.23
N TRP A 184 0.15 -8.08 -11.65
CA TRP A 184 1.24 -8.43 -10.72
C TRP A 184 1.36 -7.41 -9.58
N ARG A 185 1.16 -6.11 -9.86
CA ARG A 185 1.18 -5.08 -8.82
C ARG A 185 0.07 -5.28 -7.80
N SER A 186 -1.14 -5.63 -8.25
CA SER A 186 -2.25 -5.94 -7.35
C SER A 186 -2.07 -7.24 -6.58
N ILE A 187 -1.27 -8.19 -7.09
CA ILE A 187 -0.83 -9.36 -6.32
C ILE A 187 0.12 -8.92 -5.20
N LEU A 188 1.12 -8.08 -5.46
CA LEU A 188 2.04 -7.69 -4.39
C LEU A 188 1.39 -6.76 -3.35
N VAL A 189 0.60 -5.80 -3.82
CA VAL A 189 0.00 -4.78 -2.96
C VAL A 189 -1.44 -4.50 -3.42
N PRO A 190 -2.44 -4.68 -2.55
CA PRO A 190 -3.82 -4.39 -2.89
C PRO A 190 -3.99 -2.96 -3.43
N GLY A 191 -4.77 -2.85 -4.50
CA GLY A 191 -5.08 -1.60 -5.17
C GLY A 191 -3.97 -1.00 -6.03
N ALA A 192 -2.74 -1.51 -5.97
CA ALA A 192 -1.61 -0.90 -6.69
C ALA A 192 -1.74 -1.04 -8.22
N GLY A 193 -2.31 -2.14 -8.72
CA GLY A 193 -2.59 -2.31 -10.15
C GLY A 193 -3.65 -1.35 -10.67
N GLN A 194 -4.74 -1.14 -9.92
CA GLN A 194 -5.79 -0.19 -10.26
C GLN A 194 -5.22 1.24 -10.31
N GLU A 195 -4.39 1.59 -9.33
CA GLU A 195 -3.70 2.87 -9.30
C GLU A 195 -2.72 3.02 -10.47
N PHE A 196 -1.97 1.97 -10.80
CA PHE A 196 -1.11 1.91 -11.99
C PHE A 196 -1.89 2.14 -13.29
N ALA A 197 -3.13 1.64 -13.35
CA ALA A 197 -4.09 1.86 -14.44
C ALA A 197 -4.86 3.19 -14.36
N ASN A 198 -4.37 4.16 -13.56
CA ASN A 198 -4.97 5.48 -13.36
C ASN A 198 -6.37 5.46 -12.72
N ARG A 199 -6.71 4.41 -11.98
CA ARG A 199 -7.98 4.26 -11.23
C ARG A 199 -7.77 4.39 -9.72
N ARG A 200 -7.24 5.55 -9.30
CA ARG A 200 -6.84 5.85 -7.91
C ARG A 200 -7.92 5.56 -6.86
N GLY A 201 -9.16 5.97 -7.09
CA GLY A 201 -10.26 5.70 -6.15
C GLY A 201 -10.50 4.21 -5.92
N ARG A 202 -10.39 3.40 -6.99
CA ARG A 202 -10.50 1.94 -6.89
C ARG A 202 -9.30 1.32 -6.17
N GLY A 203 -8.10 1.83 -6.45
CA GLY A 203 -6.88 1.41 -5.74
C GLY A 203 -6.96 1.69 -4.23
N LEU A 204 -7.43 2.88 -3.86
CA LEU A 204 -7.64 3.28 -2.46
C LEU A 204 -8.68 2.39 -1.77
N PHE A 205 -9.79 2.09 -2.45
CA PHE A 205 -10.82 1.20 -1.92
C PHE A 205 -10.25 -0.18 -1.55
N TRP A 206 -9.47 -0.80 -2.44
CA TRP A 206 -8.93 -2.14 -2.21
C TRP A 206 -7.94 -2.19 -1.06
N ILE A 207 -6.96 -1.27 -1.01
CA ILE A 207 -6.00 -1.24 0.10
C ILE A 207 -6.68 -0.97 1.43
N SER A 208 -7.64 -0.03 1.47
CA SER A 208 -8.38 0.29 2.70
C SER A 208 -9.20 -0.90 3.18
N SER A 209 -9.87 -1.60 2.27
CA SER A 209 -10.73 -2.75 2.59
C SER A 209 -9.92 -3.92 3.14
N VAL A 210 -8.76 -4.25 2.52
CA VAL A 210 -7.88 -5.32 3.01
C VAL A 210 -7.29 -4.99 4.36
N LEU A 211 -6.83 -3.74 4.58
CA LEU A 211 -6.29 -3.33 5.88
C LEU A 211 -7.36 -3.31 6.97
N ALA A 212 -8.55 -2.77 6.69
CA ALA A 212 -9.65 -2.73 7.65
C ALA A 212 -10.11 -4.15 8.06
N THR A 213 -10.27 -5.05 7.09
CA THR A 213 -10.65 -6.44 7.38
C THR A 213 -9.52 -7.22 8.05
N GLY A 214 -8.25 -6.97 7.70
CA GLY A 214 -7.10 -7.52 8.41
C GLY A 214 -7.04 -7.11 9.88
N ALA A 215 -7.28 -5.83 10.18
CA ALA A 215 -7.40 -5.35 11.56
C ALA A 215 -8.57 -6.00 12.31
N ALA A 216 -9.73 -6.15 11.66
CA ALA A 216 -10.89 -6.85 12.23
C ALA A 216 -10.62 -8.34 12.48
N ALA A 217 -9.82 -9.00 11.64
CA ALA A 217 -9.36 -10.37 11.87
C ALA A 217 -8.49 -10.49 13.13
N VAL A 218 -7.60 -9.52 13.37
CA VAL A 218 -6.79 -9.47 14.61
C VAL A 218 -7.67 -9.28 15.84
N ILE A 219 -8.63 -8.35 15.78
CA ILE A 219 -9.56 -8.08 16.89
C ILE A 219 -10.43 -9.31 17.19
N SER A 220 -10.97 -9.96 16.16
CA SER A 220 -11.81 -11.16 16.33
C SER A 220 -11.03 -12.37 16.83
N ASP A 221 -9.77 -12.57 16.42
CA ASP A 221 -8.90 -13.60 16.99
C ASP A 221 -8.65 -13.38 18.50
N GLN A 222 -8.44 -12.12 18.90
CA GLN A 222 -8.29 -11.77 20.32
C GLN A 222 -9.58 -12.03 21.10
N ALA A 223 -10.74 -11.64 20.57
CA ALA A 223 -12.03 -11.89 21.19
C ALA A 223 -12.33 -13.38 21.35
N HIS A 224 -11.97 -14.18 20.34
CA HIS A 224 -12.16 -15.63 20.36
C HIS A 224 -11.32 -16.30 21.44
N ARG A 225 -10.03 -15.98 21.53
CA ARG A 225 -9.15 -16.57 22.57
C ARG A 225 -9.57 -16.20 23.98
N LEU A 226 -9.99 -14.95 24.19
CA LEU A 226 -10.54 -14.52 25.47
C LEU A 226 -11.82 -15.30 25.80
N ALA A 227 -12.69 -15.57 24.82
CA ALA A 227 -13.87 -16.39 25.02
C ALA A 227 -13.52 -17.85 25.38
N VAL A 228 -12.51 -18.43 24.73
CA VAL A 228 -12.03 -19.80 25.01
C VAL A 228 -11.52 -19.91 26.44
N HIS A 229 -10.60 -19.05 26.86
CA HIS A 229 -10.10 -19.06 28.25
C HIS A 229 -11.21 -18.88 29.29
N ARG A 230 -12.18 -18.01 29.00
CA ARG A 230 -13.34 -17.81 29.89
C ARG A 230 -14.25 -19.04 29.97
N LEU A 231 -14.34 -19.82 28.90
CA LEU A 231 -15.06 -21.09 28.91
C LEU A 231 -14.29 -22.14 29.71
N GLU A 232 -12.99 -22.26 29.50
CA GLU A 232 -12.12 -23.19 30.24
C GLU A 232 -12.22 -22.96 31.76
N ARG A 233 -12.19 -21.70 32.20
CA ARG A 233 -12.39 -21.36 33.62
C ARG A 233 -13.79 -21.75 34.12
N ALA A 234 -14.84 -21.39 33.38
CA ALA A 234 -16.21 -21.74 33.77
C ALA A 234 -16.41 -23.27 33.87
N GLN A 235 -15.72 -24.04 33.02
CA GLN A 235 -15.70 -25.50 33.09
C GLN A 235 -14.93 -26.02 34.31
N ALA A 236 -13.81 -25.39 34.66
CA ALA A 236 -13.06 -25.72 35.87
C ALA A 236 -13.89 -25.42 37.14
N ASP A 237 -14.57 -24.28 37.19
CA ASP A 237 -15.47 -23.90 38.29
C ASP A 237 -16.63 -24.89 38.44
N LEU A 238 -17.25 -25.28 37.32
CA LEU A 238 -18.31 -26.30 37.32
C LEU A 238 -17.80 -27.68 37.75
N ALA A 239 -16.58 -28.06 37.36
CA ALA A 239 -15.98 -29.33 37.77
C ALA A 239 -15.61 -29.37 39.25
N ALA A 240 -15.27 -28.22 39.84
CA ALA A 240 -15.03 -28.07 41.26
C ALA A 240 -16.33 -27.97 42.09
N ASP A 241 -17.47 -27.72 41.44
CA ASP A 241 -18.75 -27.58 42.13
C ASP A 241 -19.36 -28.92 42.53
N THR A 242 -19.34 -29.21 43.83
CA THR A 242 -19.95 -30.40 44.41
C THR A 242 -21.45 -30.26 44.64
N THR A 243 -22.03 -29.07 44.45
CA THR A 243 -23.45 -28.78 44.77
C THR A 243 -24.40 -28.90 43.59
N GLY A 244 -23.88 -29.07 42.37
CA GLY A 244 -24.71 -29.22 41.16
C GLY A 244 -25.46 -27.93 40.78
N SER A 245 -24.80 -26.78 40.93
CA SER A 245 -25.39 -25.46 40.69
C SER A 245 -25.81 -25.27 39.23
N GLN A 246 -27.13 -25.20 39.01
CA GLN A 246 -27.74 -24.90 37.70
C GLN A 246 -27.27 -23.58 37.08
N SER A 247 -26.84 -22.62 37.90
CA SER A 247 -26.28 -21.34 37.44
C SER A 247 -24.95 -21.51 36.72
N LEU A 248 -24.07 -22.40 37.20
CA LEU A 248 -22.76 -22.68 36.57
C LEU A 248 -22.93 -23.41 35.24
N ILE A 249 -23.86 -24.36 35.16
CA ILE A 249 -24.22 -25.04 33.90
C ILE A 249 -24.65 -24.00 32.85
N LYS A 250 -25.59 -23.11 33.21
CA LYS A 250 -26.05 -22.04 32.31
C LYS A 250 -24.93 -21.08 31.89
N GLU A 251 -23.98 -20.80 32.78
CA GLU A 251 -22.85 -19.93 32.45
C GLU A 251 -21.87 -20.62 31.49
N VAL A 252 -21.57 -21.91 31.69
CA VAL A 252 -20.78 -22.71 30.73
C VAL A 252 -21.44 -22.70 29.35
N ASP A 253 -22.75 -22.96 29.26
CA ASP A 253 -23.49 -22.93 28.00
C ASP A 253 -23.43 -21.55 27.32
N ARG A 254 -23.60 -20.48 28.10
CA ARG A 254 -23.49 -19.10 27.60
C ARG A 254 -22.08 -18.82 27.05
N ARG A 255 -21.03 -19.26 27.74
CA ARG A 255 -19.63 -19.08 27.32
C ARG A 255 -19.30 -19.93 26.10
N ALA A 256 -19.83 -21.15 26.02
CA ALA A 256 -19.69 -22.04 24.86
C ALA A 256 -20.29 -21.40 23.60
N ASN A 257 -21.52 -20.86 23.72
CA ASN A 257 -22.15 -20.10 22.64
C ASN A 257 -21.31 -18.89 22.23
N ARG A 258 -20.72 -18.17 23.19
CA ARG A 258 -19.84 -17.03 22.89
C ARG A 258 -18.56 -17.44 22.16
N VAL A 259 -17.96 -18.57 22.50
CA VAL A 259 -16.81 -19.14 21.78
C VAL A 259 -17.18 -19.41 20.33
N GLN A 260 -18.36 -20.00 20.09
CA GLN A 260 -18.83 -20.27 18.74
C GLN A 260 -19.07 -18.97 17.94
N THR A 261 -19.77 -17.99 18.50
CA THR A 261 -19.99 -16.69 17.83
C THR A 261 -18.67 -15.99 17.47
N THR A 262 -17.70 -16.01 18.38
CA THR A 262 -16.39 -15.37 18.13
C THR A 262 -15.53 -16.17 17.14
N LYS A 263 -15.66 -17.50 17.11
CA LYS A 263 -15.04 -18.36 16.10
C LYS A 263 -15.58 -18.04 14.70
N ASP A 264 -16.90 -17.90 14.57
CA ASP A 264 -17.56 -17.57 13.31
C ASP A 264 -17.18 -16.17 12.83
N ALA A 265 -17.13 -15.18 13.74
CA ALA A 265 -16.65 -13.84 13.43
C ALA A 265 -15.19 -13.84 12.95
N ARG A 266 -14.30 -14.58 13.63
CA ARG A 266 -12.89 -14.73 13.24
C ARG A 266 -12.76 -15.35 11.85
N ALA A 267 -13.46 -16.45 11.60
CA ALA A 267 -13.48 -17.11 10.29
C ALA A 267 -14.03 -16.17 9.20
N GLY A 268 -15.09 -15.43 9.51
CA GLY A 268 -15.70 -14.45 8.62
C GLY A 268 -14.74 -13.34 8.22
N PHE A 269 -14.05 -12.71 9.17
CA PHE A 269 -13.09 -11.63 8.85
C PHE A 269 -11.84 -12.12 8.14
N LEU A 270 -11.33 -13.31 8.50
CA LEU A 270 -10.21 -13.91 7.78
C LEU A 270 -10.61 -14.23 6.33
N GLY A 271 -11.78 -14.86 6.15
CA GLY A 271 -12.34 -15.16 4.84
C GLY A 271 -12.61 -13.90 4.02
N ALA A 272 -13.13 -12.83 4.64
CA ALA A 272 -13.34 -11.55 4.00
C ALA A 272 -12.02 -10.90 3.57
N THR A 273 -10.97 -10.96 4.40
CA THR A 273 -9.64 -10.41 4.06
C THR A 273 -9.06 -11.11 2.83
N ILE A 274 -9.08 -12.45 2.82
CA ILE A 274 -8.61 -13.28 1.70
C ILE A 274 -9.47 -13.04 0.45
N GLY A 275 -10.79 -13.02 0.61
CA GLY A 275 -11.75 -12.80 -0.46
C GLY A 275 -11.58 -11.43 -1.11
N LEU A 276 -11.46 -10.35 -0.32
CA LEU A 276 -11.20 -8.99 -0.81
C LEU A 276 -9.86 -8.89 -1.52
N TYR A 277 -8.83 -9.57 -1.01
CA TYR A 277 -7.52 -9.61 -1.66
C TYR A 277 -7.60 -10.30 -3.03
N ALA A 278 -8.27 -11.45 -3.12
CA ALA A 278 -8.49 -12.15 -4.39
C ALA A 278 -9.34 -11.33 -5.37
N LEU A 279 -10.42 -10.71 -4.90
CA LEU A 279 -11.27 -9.83 -5.70
C LEU A 279 -10.50 -8.60 -6.20
N ASN A 280 -9.57 -8.05 -5.43
CA ASN A 280 -8.67 -7.00 -5.88
C ASN A 280 -7.82 -7.44 -7.08
N VAL A 281 -7.30 -8.67 -7.09
CA VAL A 281 -6.51 -9.21 -8.22
C VAL A 281 -7.40 -9.45 -9.45
N ILE A 282 -8.60 -10.00 -9.25
CA ILE A 282 -9.58 -10.19 -10.34
C ILE A 282 -9.97 -8.83 -10.94
N ASP A 283 -10.25 -7.84 -10.09
CA ASP A 283 -10.56 -6.49 -10.53
C ASP A 283 -9.40 -5.88 -11.33
N ALA A 284 -8.15 -6.12 -10.93
CA ALA A 284 -6.98 -5.69 -11.67
C ALA A 284 -6.88 -6.34 -13.06
N ALA A 285 -7.35 -7.59 -13.21
CA ALA A 285 -7.36 -8.28 -14.50
C ALA A 285 -8.41 -7.71 -15.47
N VAL A 286 -9.51 -7.16 -14.96
CA VAL A 286 -10.63 -6.65 -15.78
C VAL A 286 -10.69 -5.12 -15.85
N VAL A 287 -9.88 -4.40 -15.07
CA VAL A 287 -9.91 -2.93 -15.04
C VAL A 287 -9.64 -2.37 -16.43
N SER A 288 -10.45 -1.38 -16.82
CA SER A 288 -10.25 -0.64 -18.06
C SER A 288 -8.91 0.11 -18.00
N LEU A 289 -7.98 -0.34 -18.83
CA LEU A 289 -6.77 0.39 -19.18
C LEU A 289 -7.26 1.51 -20.11
N GLY A 290 -7.25 2.77 -19.66
CA GLY A 290 -7.77 3.89 -20.45
C GLY A 290 -7.22 3.87 -21.89
N ARG A 291 -8.04 4.27 -22.87
CA ARG A 291 -7.77 4.19 -24.33
C ARG A 291 -6.27 4.33 -24.66
N GLY A 292 -5.59 3.20 -24.75
CA GLY A 292 -4.50 2.98 -25.69
C GLY A 292 -5.14 2.20 -26.81
N GLY A 293 -5.54 2.88 -27.88
CA GLY A 293 -5.97 2.19 -29.10
C GLY A 293 -4.90 1.17 -29.47
N GLY A 294 -5.31 -0.05 -29.79
CA GLY A 294 -4.45 -1.13 -30.26
C GLY A 294 -3.80 -0.86 -31.62
N LYS A 295 -3.22 0.32 -31.83
CA LYS A 295 -2.27 0.54 -32.92
C LYS A 295 -0.89 0.31 -32.35
N ALA A 296 -0.23 -0.72 -32.87
CA ALA A 296 1.18 -0.97 -32.65
C ALA A 296 1.93 0.36 -32.86
N PRO A 297 2.70 0.83 -31.86
CA PRO A 297 3.42 2.08 -31.98
C PRO A 297 4.54 1.93 -33.02
N ALA A 298 4.70 2.94 -33.87
CA ALA A 298 5.76 2.98 -34.88
C ALA A 298 7.13 2.76 -34.25
N GLU A 299 7.89 1.85 -34.84
CA GLU A 299 9.17 1.36 -34.32
C GLU A 299 10.26 2.43 -34.46
N VAL A 300 10.88 2.81 -33.33
CA VAL A 300 12.17 3.50 -33.34
C VAL A 300 13.08 2.84 -32.30
N SER A 301 14.18 2.27 -32.80
CA SER A 301 15.21 1.60 -32.02
C SER A 301 16.23 2.62 -31.49
N ALA A 302 16.42 2.66 -30.18
CA ALA A 302 17.66 3.12 -29.56
C ALA A 302 17.83 2.50 -28.15
N VAL A 303 18.85 1.64 -28.07
CA VAL A 303 19.70 1.26 -26.94
C VAL A 303 19.09 0.59 -25.70
N THR A 304 19.65 -0.58 -25.42
CA THR A 304 19.44 -1.53 -24.31
C THR A 304 19.84 -0.98 -22.94
N ARG A 305 18.91 -1.05 -21.98
CA ARG A 305 19.21 -1.19 -20.53
C ARG A 305 18.60 -2.48 -20.03
N ILE A 306 19.39 -3.27 -19.30
CA ILE A 306 18.98 -4.52 -18.66
C ILE A 306 18.18 -4.14 -17.40
N SER A 307 16.86 -4.19 -17.51
CA SER A 307 15.88 -4.11 -16.43
C SER A 307 14.69 -5.00 -16.86
N PRO A 308 13.93 -5.64 -15.94
CA PRO A 308 12.85 -6.54 -16.31
C PRO A 308 11.90 -5.82 -17.26
N ALA A 309 11.69 -6.39 -18.44
CA ALA A 309 11.12 -5.73 -19.62
C ALA A 309 9.88 -4.87 -19.32
N SER A 310 10.10 -3.58 -19.04
CA SER A 310 9.05 -2.57 -19.00
C SER A 310 9.09 -1.82 -20.33
N SER A 311 8.01 -1.88 -21.10
CA SER A 311 7.82 -0.99 -22.24
C SER A 311 7.74 0.45 -21.74
N GLU A 312 8.80 1.21 -21.98
CA GLU A 312 8.91 2.63 -21.62
C GLU A 312 8.42 3.51 -22.76
N VAL A 313 7.86 4.65 -22.37
CA VAL A 313 7.26 5.64 -23.25
C VAL A 313 8.07 6.93 -23.13
N ALA A 314 8.61 7.45 -24.23
CA ALA A 314 9.34 8.71 -24.27
C ALA A 314 8.39 9.91 -24.40
N LEU A 315 8.57 10.92 -23.57
CA LEU A 315 7.79 12.16 -23.57
C LEU A 315 8.73 13.34 -23.76
N ARG A 316 8.56 14.10 -24.83
CA ARG A 316 9.46 15.19 -25.21
C ARG A 316 8.93 16.52 -24.70
N LEU A 317 9.73 17.21 -23.91
CA LEU A 317 9.58 18.64 -23.60
C LEU A 317 10.54 19.41 -24.52
N ARG A 318 10.09 20.52 -25.10
CA ARG A 318 10.92 21.43 -25.90
C ARG A 318 10.90 22.81 -25.23
N PHE A 319 12.07 23.44 -25.13
CA PHE A 319 12.26 24.78 -24.57
C PHE A 319 12.67 25.75 -25.67
#